data_AF-R7JCF4-F1
#
_entry.id   AF-R7JCF4-F1
#
_cell.length_a   1.000
_cell.length_b   1.000
_cell.length_c   1.000
_cell.angle_alpha   90.00
_cell.angle_beta   90.00
_cell.angle_gamma   90.00
#
_symmetry.space_group_name_H-M   'P 1'
#
loop_
_entity.id
_entity.type
_entity.pdbx_description
1 polymer ?
#
loop_
_entity_poly.entity_id
_entity_poly.type
_entity_poly.pdbx_seq_one_letter_code
_entity_poly.pdbx_strand_id
1 'polypeptide(L)'
;MQNQLTCDQVSALLSFYVEDKLSSKLSEYVRQHLENCPACMEKYLQMKNMLNKFMEIQNEELENPYATKQYEDFKANLSAYIDNELNNFESIKIKKIAISNPLARQDLENIYTFKKLLHSSFEKTKSDFKNDYSRNIICQLQHENTDEKKLDPFLKLTAAFFIMITCIVAGLIRFLYF
;
A
#
# COMPACT_ATOMS: atom_id res chain seq x y z
N MET A 1 -21.22 66.14 -18.02
CA MET A 1 -21.72 64.97 -18.78
C MET A 1 -21.83 63.80 -17.81
N GLN A 2 -23.03 63.24 -17.68
CA GLN A 2 -23.40 62.21 -16.72
C GLN A 2 -22.80 60.85 -17.14
N ASN A 3 -21.60 60.54 -16.66
CA ASN A 3 -20.98 59.22 -16.84
C ASN A 3 -21.22 58.34 -15.60
N GLN A 4 -22.47 58.29 -15.12
CA GLN A 4 -22.84 57.41 -14.01
C GLN A 4 -23.38 56.10 -14.58
N LEU A 5 -22.60 55.03 -14.43
CA LEU A 5 -23.07 53.68 -14.70
C LEU A 5 -24.17 53.33 -13.69
N THR A 6 -25.21 52.65 -14.17
CA THR A 6 -26.26 52.09 -13.32
C THR A 6 -25.81 50.78 -12.66
N CYS A 7 -26.44 50.40 -11.55
CA CYS A 7 -26.10 49.16 -10.83
C CYS A 7 -26.23 47.90 -11.71
N ASP A 8 -27.16 47.90 -12.67
CA ASP A 8 -27.35 46.78 -13.60
C ASP A 8 -26.20 46.68 -14.60
N GLN A 9 -25.75 47.82 -15.13
CA GLN A 9 -24.58 47.88 -16.02
C GLN A 9 -23.32 47.44 -15.28
N VAL A 10 -23.13 47.86 -14.03
CA VAL A 10 -21.99 47.44 -13.21
C VAL A 10 -22.05 45.95 -12.89
N SER A 11 -23.23 45.42 -12.59
CA SER A 11 -23.41 43.98 -12.34
C SER A 11 -23.05 43.13 -13.56
N ALA A 12 -23.37 43.58 -14.78
CA ALA A 12 -22.99 42.90 -16.01
C ALA A 12 -21.48 43.01 -16.32
N LEU A 13 -20.84 44.10 -15.89
CA LEU A 13 -19.41 44.35 -16.10
C LEU A 13 -18.52 43.76 -15.00
N LEU A 14 -19.08 43.35 -13.88
CA LEU A 14 -18.33 42.90 -12.69
C LEU A 14 -17.43 41.70 -12.97
N SER A 15 -17.90 40.72 -13.75
CA SER A 15 -17.10 39.54 -14.13
C SER A 15 -15.84 39.93 -14.91
N PHE A 16 -16.00 40.81 -15.90
CA PHE A 16 -14.89 41.34 -16.69
C PHE A 16 -13.96 42.24 -15.87
N TYR A 17 -14.50 42.95 -14.87
CA TYR A 17 -13.71 43.78 -13.95
C TYR A 17 -12.86 42.94 -13.01
N VAL A 18 -13.39 41.85 -12.45
CA VAL A 18 -12.65 40.94 -11.57
C VAL A 18 -11.51 40.24 -12.31
N GLU A 19 -11.68 39.96 -13.61
CA GLU A 19 -10.67 39.35 -14.48
C GLU A 19 -9.71 40.35 -15.15
N ASP A 20 -9.78 41.65 -14.81
CA ASP A 20 -8.98 42.73 -15.42
C ASP A 20 -9.10 42.82 -16.97
N LYS A 21 -10.23 42.40 -17.54
CA LYS A 21 -10.49 42.37 -19.00
C LYS A 21 -11.20 43.61 -19.53
N LEU A 22 -11.44 44.61 -18.68
CA LEU A 22 -12.09 45.86 -19.10
C LEU A 22 -11.07 46.86 -19.65
N SER A 23 -11.52 47.72 -20.57
CA SER A 23 -10.70 48.84 -21.02
C SER A 23 -10.42 49.81 -19.86
N SER A 24 -9.27 50.48 -19.87
CA SER A 24 -8.83 51.39 -18.80
C SER A 24 -9.89 52.41 -18.39
N LYS A 25 -10.56 53.00 -19.39
CA LYS A 25 -11.62 54.00 -19.20
C LYS A 25 -12.87 53.43 -18.54
N LEU A 26 -13.26 52.20 -18.91
CA LEU A 26 -14.44 51.53 -18.36
C LEU A 26 -14.18 50.98 -16.96
N SER A 27 -12.95 50.53 -16.71
CA SER A 27 -12.47 50.12 -15.39
C SER A 27 -12.52 51.27 -14.39
N GLU A 28 -12.12 52.49 -14.77
CA GLU A 28 -12.26 53.69 -13.92
C GLU A 28 -13.72 54.00 -13.57
N TYR A 29 -14.64 53.91 -14.53
CA TYR A 29 -16.07 54.16 -14.26
C TYR A 29 -16.68 53.10 -13.34
N VAL A 30 -16.31 51.84 -13.50
CA VAL A 30 -16.74 50.76 -12.59
C VAL A 30 -16.15 51.00 -11.19
N ARG A 31 -14.87 51.37 -11.08
CA ARG A 31 -14.24 51.69 -9.79
C ARG A 31 -14.94 52.84 -9.08
N GLN A 32 -15.20 53.95 -9.77
CA GLN A 32 -15.92 55.09 -9.21
C GLN A 32 -17.34 54.71 -8.74
N HIS A 33 -18.01 53.79 -9.43
CA HIS A 33 -19.31 53.30 -8.97
C HIS A 33 -19.19 52.42 -7.72
N LEU A 34 -18.21 51.51 -7.68
CA LEU A 34 -17.97 50.62 -6.53
C LEU A 34 -17.62 51.41 -5.25
N GLU A 35 -16.88 52.50 -5.37
CA GLU A 35 -16.56 53.41 -4.25
C GLU A 35 -17.82 54.09 -3.67
N ASN A 36 -18.85 54.30 -4.49
CA ASN A 36 -20.06 55.03 -4.11
C ASN A 36 -21.29 54.12 -3.85
N CYS A 37 -21.22 52.83 -4.21
CA CYS A 37 -22.34 51.90 -4.10
C CYS A 37 -21.95 50.64 -3.29
N PRO A 38 -22.39 50.54 -2.01
CA PRO A 38 -22.02 49.41 -1.15
C PRO A 38 -22.59 48.07 -1.64
N ALA A 39 -23.77 48.06 -2.26
CA ALA A 39 -24.39 46.83 -2.77
C ALA A 39 -23.59 46.21 -3.93
N CYS A 40 -23.03 47.03 -4.82
CA CYS A 40 -22.17 46.55 -5.91
C CYS A 40 -20.79 46.14 -5.39
N MET A 41 -20.26 46.84 -4.38
CA MET A 41 -18.99 46.49 -3.74
C MET A 41 -19.03 45.12 -3.05
N GLU A 42 -20.13 44.79 -2.38
CA GLU A 42 -20.31 43.48 -1.75
C GLU A 42 -20.30 42.35 -2.80
N LYS A 43 -21.02 42.52 -3.91
CA LYS A 43 -21.01 41.55 -5.03
C LYS A 43 -19.60 41.37 -5.61
N TYR A 44 -18.84 42.46 -5.73
CA TYR A 44 -17.46 42.41 -6.22
C TYR A 44 -16.55 41.61 -5.28
N LEU A 45 -16.64 41.88 -3.97
CA LEU A 45 -15.87 41.15 -2.96
C LEU A 45 -16.21 39.65 -2.93
N GLN A 46 -17.49 39.30 -3.06
CA GLN A 46 -17.93 37.90 -3.14
C GLN A 46 -17.31 37.19 -4.36
N MET A 47 -17.41 37.79 -5.56
CA MET A 47 -16.81 37.23 -6.78
C MET A 47 -15.30 37.11 -6.68
N LYS A 48 -14.62 38.14 -6.16
CA LYS A 48 -13.16 38.13 -5.97
C LYS A 48 -12.71 37.05 -4.98
N ASN A 49 -13.43 36.87 -3.88
CA ASN A 49 -13.13 35.82 -2.90
C ASN A 49 -13.33 34.42 -3.47
N MET A 50 -14.37 34.20 -4.28
CA MET A 50 -14.55 32.91 -4.96
C MET A 50 -13.41 32.62 -5.94
N LEU A 51 -12.99 33.63 -6.71
CA LEU A 51 -11.92 33.49 -7.69
C LEU A 51 -10.57 33.24 -7.02
N ASN A 52 -10.27 33.94 -5.92
CA ASN A 52 -9.08 33.69 -5.11
C ASN A 52 -9.04 32.28 -4.52
N LYS A 53 -10.15 31.81 -3.93
CA LYS A 53 -10.24 30.43 -3.42
C LYS A 53 -10.03 29.39 -4.52
N PHE A 54 -10.58 29.63 -5.70
CA PHE A 54 -10.38 28.75 -6.85
C PHE A 54 -8.91 28.71 -7.29
N MET A 55 -8.22 29.86 -7.31
CA MET A 55 -6.79 29.93 -7.60
C MET A 55 -5.94 29.25 -6.52
N GLU A 56 -6.29 29.38 -5.24
CA GLU A 56 -5.62 28.68 -4.13
C GLU A 56 -5.74 27.15 -4.28
N ILE A 57 -6.94 26.65 -4.57
CA ILE A 57 -7.18 25.21 -4.81
C ILE A 57 -6.37 24.72 -6.02
N GLN A 58 -6.35 25.49 -7.12
CA GLN A 58 -5.55 25.12 -8.29
C GLN A 58 -4.04 25.12 -7.99
N ASN A 59 -3.55 26.04 -7.17
CA ASN A 59 -2.15 26.07 -6.78
C ASN A 59 -1.76 24.88 -5.89
N GLU A 60 -2.63 24.45 -4.96
CA GLU A 60 -2.40 23.24 -4.16
C GLU A 60 -2.36 21.96 -5.02
N GLU A 61 -3.21 21.86 -6.05
CA GLU A 61 -3.19 20.73 -6.99
C GLU A 61 -1.99 20.77 -7.95
N LEU A 62 -1.52 21.95 -8.34
CA LEU A 62 -0.33 22.16 -9.17
C LEU A 62 1.00 21.96 -8.40
N GLU A 63 1.00 22.18 -7.09
CA GLU A 63 2.21 22.05 -6.26
C GLU A 63 2.52 20.64 -5.79
N ASN A 64 1.57 19.68 -5.83
CA ASN A 64 1.86 18.31 -5.41
C ASN A 64 2.73 17.59 -6.46
N PRO A 65 4.05 17.42 -6.21
CA PRO A 65 4.95 16.90 -7.22
C PRO A 65 4.78 15.38 -7.42
N TYR A 66 3.92 14.75 -6.62
CA TYR A 66 3.52 13.35 -6.71
C TYR A 66 2.25 13.11 -7.56
N ALA A 67 1.51 14.16 -7.91
CA ALA A 67 0.22 14.06 -8.64
C ALA A 67 0.38 13.85 -10.16
N THR A 68 1.56 13.47 -10.64
CA THR A 68 1.77 13.18 -12.06
C THR A 68 1.39 11.72 -12.34
N LYS A 69 0.65 11.49 -13.44
CA LYS A 69 0.32 10.12 -13.90
C LYS A 69 1.55 9.22 -14.04
N GLN A 70 2.69 9.79 -14.41
CA GLN A 70 3.96 9.05 -14.51
C GLN A 70 4.46 8.58 -13.14
N TYR A 71 4.33 9.42 -12.11
CA TYR A 71 4.72 9.06 -10.75
C TYR A 71 3.73 8.07 -10.12
N GLU A 72 2.43 8.20 -10.38
CA GLU A 72 1.44 7.19 -9.96
C GLU A 72 1.75 5.80 -10.54
N ASP A 73 2.02 5.73 -11.85
CA ASP A 73 2.46 4.51 -12.52
C ASP A 73 3.74 3.93 -11.87
N PHE A 74 4.70 4.80 -11.52
CA PHE A 74 5.92 4.39 -10.83
C PHE A 74 5.63 3.82 -9.44
N LYS A 75 4.82 4.52 -8.64
CA LYS A 75 4.48 4.13 -7.27
C LYS A 75 3.74 2.80 -7.23
N ALA A 76 2.80 2.58 -8.15
CA ALA A 76 2.04 1.33 -8.24
C ALA A 76 2.92 0.10 -8.54
N ASN A 77 4.01 0.29 -9.31
CA ASN A 77 4.89 -0.78 -9.76
C ASN A 77 6.20 -0.88 -8.94
N LEU A 78 6.44 0.05 -8.03
CA LEU A 78 7.71 0.14 -7.29
C LEU A 78 8.01 -1.14 -6.50
N SER A 79 7.03 -1.70 -5.78
CA SER A 79 7.24 -2.93 -5.00
C SER A 79 7.61 -4.11 -5.89
N ALA A 80 6.83 -4.35 -6.94
CA ALA A 80 7.07 -5.44 -7.89
C ALA A 80 8.42 -5.29 -8.61
N TYR A 81 8.85 -4.05 -8.88
CA TYR A 81 10.18 -3.77 -9.42
C TYR A 81 11.30 -4.20 -8.46
N ILE A 82 11.17 -3.89 -7.16
CA ILE A 82 12.18 -4.22 -6.14
C ILE A 82 12.32 -5.72 -5.92
N ASP A 83 11.23 -6.47 -6.09
CA ASP A 83 11.19 -7.92 -5.93
C ASP A 83 11.41 -8.69 -7.24
N ASN A 84 11.71 -7.97 -8.33
CA ASN A 84 11.97 -8.51 -9.67
C ASN A 84 10.78 -9.32 -10.24
N GLU A 85 9.56 -8.94 -9.89
CA GLU A 85 8.33 -9.58 -10.38
C GLU A 85 7.86 -8.98 -11.71
N LEU A 86 8.38 -7.80 -12.08
CA LEU A 86 8.03 -7.14 -13.33
C LEU A 86 8.69 -7.77 -14.55
N ASN A 87 8.02 -7.65 -15.69
CA ASN A 87 8.62 -8.02 -16.96
C ASN A 87 9.74 -7.02 -17.37
N ASN A 88 10.56 -7.41 -18.36
CA ASN A 88 11.69 -6.58 -18.80
C ASN A 88 11.28 -5.19 -19.30
N PHE A 89 10.13 -5.08 -19.98
CA PHE A 89 9.65 -3.82 -20.52
C PHE A 89 9.20 -2.85 -19.43
N GLU A 90 8.42 -3.33 -18.48
CA GLU A 90 7.97 -2.59 -17.30
C GLU A 90 9.15 -2.15 -16.43
N SER A 91 10.12 -3.04 -16.23
CA SER A 91 11.35 -2.74 -15.51
C SER A 91 12.13 -1.58 -16.14
N ILE A 92 12.20 -1.52 -17.47
CA ILE A 92 12.83 -0.40 -18.19
C ILE A 92 12.02 0.89 -18.01
N LYS A 93 10.68 0.82 -18.01
CA LYS A 93 9.80 1.98 -17.78
C LYS A 93 10.05 2.59 -16.40
N ILE A 94 10.13 1.77 -15.35
CA ILE A 94 10.41 2.23 -13.97
C ILE A 94 11.78 2.87 -13.87
N LYS A 95 12.83 2.25 -14.46
CA LYS A 95 14.17 2.84 -14.53
C LYS A 95 14.17 4.21 -15.21
N LYS A 96 13.46 4.34 -16.34
CA LYS A 96 13.35 5.60 -17.06
C LYS A 96 12.72 6.69 -16.18
N ILE A 97 11.63 6.37 -15.48
CA ILE A 97 10.95 7.31 -14.59
C ILE A 97 11.86 7.75 -13.44
N ALA A 98 12.57 6.82 -12.79
CA ALA A 98 13.52 7.13 -11.71
C ALA A 98 14.74 7.96 -12.18
N ILE A 99 15.13 7.86 -13.45
CA ILE A 99 16.17 8.72 -14.02
C ILE A 99 15.64 10.14 -14.24
N SER A 100 14.42 10.27 -14.77
CA SER A 100 13.83 11.57 -15.11
C SER A 100 13.28 12.34 -13.91
N ASN A 101 12.81 11.66 -12.87
CA ASN A 101 12.15 12.29 -11.72
C ASN A 101 12.98 12.08 -10.43
N PRO A 102 13.48 13.16 -9.81
CA PRO A 102 14.30 13.07 -8.59
C PRO A 102 13.53 12.50 -7.40
N LEU A 103 12.22 12.72 -7.29
CA LEU A 103 11.40 12.16 -6.21
C LEU A 103 11.27 10.64 -6.34
N ALA A 104 10.99 10.16 -7.56
CA ALA A 104 10.95 8.74 -7.84
C ALA A 104 12.29 8.06 -7.53
N ARG A 105 13.41 8.73 -7.81
CA ARG A 105 14.74 8.24 -7.43
C ARG A 105 14.91 8.13 -5.93
N GLN A 106 14.53 9.17 -5.19
CA GLN A 106 14.61 9.18 -3.73
C GLN A 106 13.78 8.05 -3.11
N ASP A 107 12.56 7.82 -3.59
CA ASP A 107 11.71 6.74 -3.10
C ASP A 107 12.29 5.35 -3.41
N LEU A 108 12.92 5.20 -4.58
CA LEU A 108 13.64 3.98 -4.93
C LEU A 108 14.84 3.73 -3.99
N GLU A 109 15.60 4.76 -3.65
CA GLU A 109 16.73 4.65 -2.71
C GLU A 109 16.25 4.33 -1.29
N ASN A 110 15.15 4.96 -0.85
CA ASN A 110 14.54 4.73 0.45
C ASN A 110 14.10 3.28 0.61
N ILE A 111 13.44 2.69 -0.38
CA ILE A 111 12.96 1.30 -0.30
C ILE A 111 14.13 0.29 -0.30
N TYR A 112 15.21 0.54 -1.06
CA TYR A 112 16.41 -0.29 -0.99
C TYR A 112 17.11 -0.18 0.37
N THR A 113 17.17 1.03 0.93
CA THR A 113 17.71 1.25 2.28
C THR A 113 16.90 0.49 3.32
N PHE A 114 15.58 0.54 3.23
CA PHE A 114 14.67 -0.22 4.09
C PHE A 114 14.89 -1.73 3.97
N LYS A 115 14.99 -2.28 2.74
CA LYS A 115 15.28 -3.70 2.49
C LYS A 115 16.60 -4.14 3.12
N LYS A 116 17.65 -3.30 3.04
CA LYS A 116 18.94 -3.55 3.69
C LYS A 116 18.83 -3.56 5.22
N LEU A 117 18.10 -2.60 5.81
CA LEU A 117 17.89 -2.54 7.25
C LEU A 117 17.11 -3.75 7.77
N LEU A 118 16.08 -4.18 7.06
CA LEU A 118 15.34 -5.41 7.37
C LEU A 118 16.26 -6.63 7.35
N HIS A 119 17.04 -6.79 6.28
CA HIS A 119 17.97 -7.92 6.16
C HIS A 119 19.02 -7.92 7.29
N SER A 120 19.60 -6.75 7.59
CA SER A 120 20.56 -6.62 8.69
C SER A 120 19.93 -6.95 10.05
N SER A 121 18.69 -6.53 10.29
CA SER A 121 17.98 -6.81 11.53
C SER A 121 17.64 -8.29 11.66
N PHE A 122 17.25 -8.92 10.55
CA PHE A 122 17.00 -10.35 10.47
C PHE A 122 18.27 -11.16 10.77
N GLU A 123 19.38 -10.88 10.10
CA GLU A 123 20.64 -11.61 10.33
C GLU A 123 21.16 -11.41 11.75
N LYS A 124 21.02 -10.20 12.32
CA LYS A 124 21.35 -9.95 13.73
C LYS A 124 20.48 -10.80 14.66
N THR A 125 19.18 -10.84 14.42
CA THR A 125 18.24 -11.65 15.23
C THR A 125 18.59 -13.13 15.13
N LYS A 126 18.89 -13.61 13.92
CA LYS A 126 19.32 -14.98 13.65
C LYS A 126 20.66 -15.32 14.33
N SER A 127 21.63 -14.41 14.36
CA SER A 127 22.89 -14.62 15.07
C SER A 127 22.74 -14.63 16.59
N ASP A 128 21.85 -13.78 17.11
CA ASP A 128 21.56 -13.69 18.55
C ASP A 128 20.70 -14.89 19.01
N PHE A 129 20.04 -15.59 18.08
CA PHE A 129 19.22 -16.76 18.35
C PHE A 129 20.09 -18.00 18.63
N LYS A 130 20.40 -18.24 19.91
CA LYS A 130 21.25 -19.35 20.36
C LYS A 130 20.55 -20.71 20.46
N ASN A 131 19.23 -20.76 20.30
CA ASN A 131 18.45 -21.98 20.53
C ASN A 131 18.26 -22.76 19.21
N ASP A 132 18.84 -23.95 19.15
CA ASP A 132 18.61 -24.89 18.05
C ASP A 132 17.38 -25.77 18.33
N TYR A 133 16.29 -25.51 17.60
CA TYR A 133 15.07 -26.31 17.67
C TYR A 133 15.07 -27.48 16.68
N SER A 134 16.06 -27.60 15.79
CA SER A 134 16.14 -28.65 14.77
C SER A 134 16.04 -30.03 15.39
N ARG A 135 16.75 -30.25 16.50
CA ARG A 135 16.73 -31.52 17.23
C ARG A 135 15.37 -31.81 17.84
N ASN A 136 14.69 -30.80 18.37
CA ASN A 136 13.36 -30.95 18.96
C ASN A 136 12.30 -31.27 17.90
N ILE A 137 12.34 -30.57 16.77
CA ILE A 137 11.48 -30.80 15.59
C ILE A 137 11.71 -32.23 15.05
N ILE A 138 12.97 -32.65 14.87
CA ILE A 138 13.30 -34.01 14.41
C ILE A 138 12.78 -35.07 15.38
N CYS A 139 12.93 -34.86 16.69
CA CYS A 139 12.38 -35.77 17.69
C CYS A 139 10.85 -35.86 17.61
N GLN A 140 10.14 -34.75 17.42
CA GLN A 140 8.69 -34.75 17.27
C GLN A 140 8.25 -35.50 16.00
N LEU A 141 8.89 -35.23 14.86
CA LEU A 141 8.62 -35.93 13.60
C LEU A 141 8.91 -37.43 13.69
N GLN A 142 9.99 -37.83 14.38
CA GLN A 142 10.28 -39.25 14.62
C GLN A 142 9.25 -39.90 15.53
N HIS A 143 8.76 -39.20 16.56
CA HIS A 143 7.75 -39.73 17.47
C HIS A 143 6.41 -39.95 16.75
N GLU A 144 5.96 -39.00 15.92
CA GLU A 144 4.77 -39.17 15.07
C GLU A 144 4.88 -40.40 14.15
N ASN A 145 6.04 -40.62 13.54
CA ASN A 145 6.29 -41.82 12.71
C ASN A 145 6.43 -43.13 13.51
N THR A 146 6.71 -43.06 14.82
CA THR A 146 6.90 -44.24 15.67
C THR A 146 5.59 -44.69 16.31
N ASP A 147 4.64 -43.78 16.54
CA ASP A 147 3.29 -44.15 17.00
C ASP A 147 2.48 -44.93 15.94
N GLU A 148 2.83 -44.83 14.65
CA GLU A 148 2.33 -45.73 13.59
C GLU A 148 2.92 -47.15 13.67
N LYS A 149 4.04 -47.37 14.37
CA LYS A 149 4.67 -48.69 14.55
C LYS A 149 4.22 -49.42 15.82
N LYS A 150 3.08 -49.05 16.42
CA LYS A 150 2.41 -49.92 17.39
C LYS A 150 1.88 -51.13 16.62
N LEU A 151 2.56 -52.28 16.75
CA LEU A 151 2.12 -53.58 16.24
C LEU A 151 0.61 -53.73 16.42
N ASP A 152 -0.08 -54.08 15.33
CA ASP A 152 -1.53 -54.19 15.31
C ASP A 152 -2.03 -54.98 16.53
N PRO A 153 -2.98 -54.43 17.32
CA PRO A 153 -3.54 -55.11 18.47
C PRO A 153 -4.04 -56.53 18.13
N PHE A 154 -4.47 -56.72 16.88
CA PHE A 154 -4.87 -58.02 16.34
C PHE A 154 -3.72 -59.03 16.26
N LEU A 155 -2.52 -58.61 15.84
CA LEU A 155 -1.35 -59.49 15.76
C LEU A 155 -0.89 -59.93 17.16
N LYS A 156 -1.00 -59.03 18.15
CA LYS A 156 -0.71 -59.37 19.56
C LYS A 156 -1.73 -60.38 20.10
N LEU A 157 -3.00 -60.24 19.75
CA LEU A 157 -4.06 -61.15 20.16
C LEU A 157 -3.90 -62.54 19.50
N THR A 158 -3.59 -62.59 18.20
CA THR A 158 -3.38 -63.87 17.49
C THR A 158 -2.16 -64.61 18.02
N ALA A 159 -1.05 -63.92 18.28
CA ALA A 159 0.14 -64.53 18.87
C ALA A 159 -0.15 -65.14 20.26
N ALA A 160 -0.89 -64.43 21.11
CA ALA A 160 -1.29 -64.95 22.43
C ALA A 160 -2.20 -66.18 22.31
N PHE A 161 -3.12 -66.20 21.35
CA PHE A 161 -4.00 -67.34 21.09
C PHE A 161 -3.23 -68.57 20.60
N PHE A 162 -2.24 -68.39 19.72
CA PHE A 162 -1.37 -69.49 19.27
C PHE A 162 -0.54 -70.07 20.41
N ILE A 163 -0.03 -69.24 21.31
CA ILE A 163 0.70 -69.70 22.50
C ILE A 163 -0.23 -70.52 23.41
N MET A 164 -1.45 -70.04 23.65
CA MET A 164 -2.45 -70.77 24.44
C MET A 164 -2.77 -72.15 23.84
N ILE A 165 -3.02 -72.22 22.52
CA ILE A 165 -3.32 -73.50 21.84
C ILE A 165 -2.12 -74.44 21.92
N THR A 166 -0.91 -73.96 21.68
CA THR A 166 0.29 -74.82 21.73
C THR A 166 0.54 -75.37 23.13
N CYS A 167 0.28 -74.59 24.19
CA CYS A 167 0.31 -75.10 25.57
C CYS A 167 -0.74 -76.18 25.84
N ILE A 168 -1.97 -76.01 25.35
CA ILE A 168 -3.04 -77.01 25.50
C ILE A 168 -2.68 -78.30 24.77
N VAL A 169 -2.25 -78.20 23.51
CA VAL A 169 -1.87 -79.36 22.69
C VAL A 169 -0.66 -80.09 23.30
N ALA A 170 0.37 -79.36 23.75
CA ALA A 170 1.51 -79.95 24.44
C ALA A 170 1.12 -80.64 25.76
N GLY A 171 0.18 -80.06 26.51
CA GLY A 171 -0.38 -80.66 27.72
C GLY A 171 -1.14 -81.95 27.43
N LEU A 172 -1.97 -81.98 26.38
CA LEU A 172 -2.70 -83.18 25.95
C LEU A 172 -1.78 -84.28 25.45
N ILE A 173 -0.74 -83.94 24.67
CA ILE A 173 0.27 -84.91 24.23
C ILE A 173 0.99 -85.52 25.44
N ARG A 174 1.36 -84.69 26.42
CA ARG A 174 2.00 -85.17 27.66
C ARG A 174 1.08 -86.05 28.50
N PHE A 175 -0.23 -85.81 28.47
CA PHE A 175 -1.24 -86.62 29.16
C PHE A 175 -1.57 -87.94 28.45
N LEU A 176 -1.40 -88.03 27.13
CA LEU A 176 -1.65 -89.25 26.36
C LEU A 176 -0.44 -90.20 26.28
N TYR A 177 0.78 -89.67 26.44
CA TYR A 177 2.03 -90.44 26.40
C TYR A 177 2.56 -90.84 27.79
N PHE A 178 1.81 -90.58 28.86
CA PHE A 178 2.06 -91.04 30.23
C PHE A 178 0.79 -91.69 30.79
#